data_AF-A0A7L6CK94-F1
#
_entry.id   AF-A0A7L6CK94-F1
#
_cell.length_a   1.000
_cell.length_b   1.000
_cell.length_c   1.000
_cell.angle_alpha   90.00
_cell.angle_beta   90.00
_cell.angle_gamma   90.00
#
_symmetry.space_group_name_H-M   'P 1'
#
loop_
_entity.id
_entity.type
_entity.pdbx_description
1 polymer ?
#
loop_
_entity_poly.entity_id
_entity_poly.type
_entity_poly.pdbx_seq_one_letter_code
_entity_poly.pdbx_strand_id
1 'polypeptide(L)'
;MGCSSGNKPSETWSEAEKEIVRTHYEKGYAHVMALLPDRTRGTIQWMAGKLGVICARSWTPEEELILVAGYPALGTAVAGQLYGRTPEAVKIKACDMGVKYQGGEYTGQQMWSREEQMCLARNDHLIFAELLKLFPHRSRLSVKKARERLRRKNKMAALRRAG
;
A
#
# COMPACT_ATOMS: atom_id res chain seq x y z
N MET A 1 46.06 7.46 -10.83
CA MET A 1 45.09 6.36 -11.04
C MET A 1 43.94 6.90 -11.86
N GLY A 2 43.94 6.60 -13.16
CA GLY A 2 42.87 7.01 -14.07
C GLY A 2 41.83 5.91 -14.19
N CYS A 3 40.56 6.28 -14.10
CA CYS A 3 39.45 5.55 -14.70
C CYS A 3 38.50 6.59 -15.31
N SER A 4 38.81 6.98 -16.54
CA SER A 4 37.87 7.63 -17.45
C SER A 4 36.79 6.62 -17.84
N SER A 5 35.53 6.89 -17.52
CA SER A 5 34.39 6.27 -18.19
C SER A 5 33.61 7.39 -18.85
N GLY A 6 33.61 7.34 -20.18
CA GLY A 6 33.25 8.43 -21.07
C GLY A 6 31.83 8.93 -20.85
N ASN A 7 31.74 10.25 -20.68
CA ASN A 7 30.56 11.03 -20.96
C ASN A 7 30.27 10.91 -22.48
N LYS A 8 29.51 9.91 -22.91
CA LYS A 8 28.93 9.89 -24.26
C LYS A 8 27.78 10.93 -24.27
N PRO A 9 27.81 11.92 -25.17
CA PRO A 9 26.74 12.90 -25.28
C PRO A 9 25.44 12.18 -25.60
N SER A 10 24.33 12.70 -25.09
CA SER A 10 22.95 12.23 -25.31
C SER A 10 22.71 11.86 -26.78
N GLU A 11 22.86 10.58 -27.11
CA GLU A 11 22.63 10.07 -28.46
C GLU A 11 21.12 10.14 -28.70
N THR A 12 20.75 11.12 -29.50
CA THR A 12 19.38 11.44 -29.91
C THR A 12 18.59 10.18 -30.22
N TRP A 13 17.46 10.01 -29.55
CA TRP A 13 16.56 8.90 -29.80
C TRP A 13 16.10 8.92 -31.27
N SER A 14 16.41 7.85 -31.99
CA SER A 14 15.93 7.65 -33.35
C SER A 14 14.41 7.39 -33.36
N GLU A 15 13.75 7.65 -34.49
CA GLU A 15 12.32 7.32 -34.61
C GLU A 15 12.05 5.82 -34.50
N ALA A 16 12.98 4.96 -34.95
CA ALA A 16 12.86 3.51 -34.78
C ALA A 16 12.86 3.12 -33.29
N GLU A 17 13.76 3.70 -32.48
CA GLU A 17 13.78 3.46 -31.05
C GLU A 17 12.51 3.99 -30.37
N LYS A 18 12.03 5.18 -30.74
CA LYS A 18 10.77 5.73 -30.22
C LYS A 18 9.58 4.84 -30.56
N GLU A 19 9.56 4.28 -31.77
CA GLU A 19 8.50 3.38 -32.20
C GLU A 19 8.50 2.06 -31.41
N ILE A 20 9.69 1.53 -31.11
CA ILE A 20 9.83 0.39 -30.20
C ILE A 20 9.25 0.73 -28.83
N VAL A 21 9.55 1.92 -28.27
CA VAL A 21 8.94 2.34 -27.00
C VAL A 21 7.42 2.48 -27.15
N ARG A 22 6.90 3.09 -28.22
CA ARG A 22 5.44 3.22 -28.42
C ARG A 22 4.73 1.87 -28.42
N THR A 23 5.30 0.90 -29.13
CA THR A 23 4.65 -0.39 -29.38
C THR A 23 4.86 -1.39 -28.25
N HIS A 24 6.02 -1.37 -27.60
CA HIS A 24 6.42 -2.44 -26.67
C HIS A 24 6.40 -2.03 -25.19
N TYR A 25 6.26 -0.74 -24.88
CA TYR A 25 6.31 -0.27 -23.48
C TYR A 25 5.09 -0.72 -22.64
N GLU A 26 3.96 -1.07 -23.28
CA GLU A 26 2.81 -1.68 -22.61
C GLU A 26 3.20 -2.97 -21.86
N LYS A 27 4.12 -3.76 -22.42
CA LYS A 27 4.63 -5.02 -21.86
C LYS A 27 5.67 -4.80 -20.75
N GLY A 28 6.08 -3.55 -20.58
CA GLY A 28 7.01 -3.08 -19.56
C GLY A 28 8.44 -2.92 -20.02
N TYR A 29 9.20 -2.17 -19.22
CA TYR A 29 10.58 -1.76 -19.54
C TYR A 29 11.52 -2.95 -19.78
N ALA A 30 11.29 -4.11 -19.16
CA ALA A 30 12.13 -5.29 -19.35
C ALA A 30 12.04 -5.84 -20.78
N HIS A 31 10.86 -5.78 -21.40
CA HIS A 31 10.68 -6.19 -22.79
C HIS A 31 11.33 -5.18 -23.74
N VAL A 32 11.20 -3.88 -23.45
CA VAL A 32 11.84 -2.82 -24.24
C VAL A 32 13.37 -2.87 -24.12
N MET A 33 13.92 -3.16 -22.95
CA MET A 33 15.37 -3.33 -22.74
C MET A 33 15.94 -4.51 -23.53
N ALA A 34 15.16 -5.57 -23.76
CA ALA A 34 15.58 -6.68 -24.60
C ALA A 34 15.67 -6.28 -26.09
N LEU A 35 14.87 -5.31 -26.53
CA LEU A 35 14.89 -4.76 -27.90
C LEU A 35 15.89 -3.61 -28.06
N LEU A 36 16.21 -2.91 -26.97
CA LEU A 36 17.11 -1.76 -26.90
C LEU A 36 18.19 -1.99 -25.82
N PRO A 37 19.14 -2.92 -26.03
CA PRO A 37 20.12 -3.29 -25.00
C PRO A 37 21.08 -2.15 -24.61
N ASP A 38 21.28 -1.18 -25.51
CA ASP A 38 22.11 0.00 -25.27
C ASP A 38 21.41 1.09 -24.44
N ARG A 39 20.10 0.93 -24.16
CA ARG A 39 19.30 1.87 -23.38
C ARG A 39 19.05 1.32 -21.97
N THR A 40 19.24 2.17 -20.96
CA THR A 40 19.00 1.81 -19.57
C THR A 40 17.52 1.97 -19.22
N ARG A 41 17.08 1.30 -18.15
CA ARG A 41 15.71 1.46 -17.60
C ARG A 41 15.32 2.92 -17.42
N GLY A 42 16.23 3.74 -16.89
CA GLY A 42 15.98 5.16 -16.61
C GLY A 42 15.73 5.98 -17.88
N THR A 43 16.51 5.75 -18.95
CA THR A 43 16.34 6.48 -20.21
C THR A 43 15.09 6.04 -20.95
N ILE A 44 14.76 4.74 -20.92
CA ILE A 44 13.52 4.21 -21.50
C ILE A 44 12.29 4.79 -20.79
N GLN A 45 12.31 4.85 -19.46
CA GLN A 45 11.20 5.42 -18.68
C GLN A 45 11.03 6.92 -18.94
N TRP A 46 12.13 7.66 -19.06
CA TRP A 46 12.10 9.08 -19.46
C TRP A 46 11.50 9.27 -20.86
N MET A 47 11.90 8.44 -21.83
CA MET A 47 11.38 8.54 -23.20
C MET A 47 9.91 8.12 -23.27
N ALA A 48 9.52 7.06 -22.56
CA ALA A 48 8.11 6.66 -22.46
C ALA A 48 7.24 7.80 -21.91
N GLY A 49 7.72 8.50 -20.87
CA GLY A 49 7.06 9.70 -20.35
C GLY A 49 6.97 10.83 -21.37
N LYS A 50 8.03 11.04 -22.19
CA LYS A 50 8.01 12.02 -23.29
C LYS A 50 7.03 11.66 -24.42
N LEU A 51 6.87 10.37 -24.70
CA LEU A 51 5.96 9.85 -25.71
C LEU A 51 4.52 9.67 -25.19
N GLY A 52 4.29 9.87 -23.90
CA GLY A 52 2.99 9.69 -23.26
C GLY A 52 2.56 8.22 -23.17
N VAL A 53 3.48 7.26 -23.33
CA VAL A 53 3.15 5.83 -23.25
C VAL A 53 3.34 5.31 -21.83
N ILE A 54 2.38 4.50 -21.41
CA ILE A 54 2.29 3.99 -20.04
C ILE A 54 2.46 2.47 -20.09
N CYS A 55 3.11 1.92 -19.07
CA CYS A 55 3.25 0.48 -18.95
C CYS A 55 1.94 -0.10 -18.39
N ALA A 56 1.52 -1.29 -18.83
CA ALA A 56 0.36 -1.97 -18.24
C ALA A 56 0.53 -2.24 -16.73
N ARG A 57 1.77 -2.19 -16.22
CA ARG A 57 2.07 -2.33 -14.78
C ARG A 57 2.07 -1.02 -14.00
N SER A 58 2.10 0.15 -14.64
CA SER A 58 2.06 1.44 -13.92
C SER A 58 0.66 1.74 -13.43
N TRP A 59 0.54 2.29 -12.22
CA TRP A 59 -0.72 2.71 -11.63
C TRP A 59 -1.22 4.00 -12.29
N THR A 60 -2.48 4.03 -12.71
CA THR A 60 -3.10 5.25 -13.23
C THR A 60 -3.65 6.12 -12.08
N PRO A 61 -3.84 7.43 -12.29
CA PRO A 61 -4.48 8.30 -11.30
C PRO A 61 -5.86 7.80 -10.86
N GLU A 62 -6.63 7.19 -11.77
CA GLU A 62 -7.94 6.61 -11.49
C GLU A 62 -7.83 5.39 -10.56
N GLU A 63 -6.87 4.50 -10.82
CA GLU A 63 -6.60 3.35 -9.94
C GLU A 63 -6.13 3.80 -8.55
N GLU A 64 -5.33 4.87 -8.47
CA GLU A 64 -4.90 5.48 -7.22
C GLU A 64 -6.07 6.07 -6.43
N LEU A 65 -7.03 6.73 -7.10
CA LEU A 65 -8.26 7.23 -6.47
C LEU A 65 -9.11 6.09 -5.90
N ILE A 66 -9.25 5.00 -6.66
CA ILE A 66 -9.96 3.79 -6.20
C ILE A 66 -9.27 3.20 -4.97
N LEU A 67 -7.93 3.15 -4.95
CA LEU A 67 -7.14 2.71 -3.79
C LEU A 67 -7.38 3.60 -2.57
N VAL A 68 -7.31 4.93 -2.72
CA VAL A 68 -7.51 5.87 -1.60
C VAL A 68 -8.91 5.73 -1.00
N ALA A 69 -9.93 5.57 -1.84
CA ALA A 69 -11.31 5.43 -1.39
C ALA A 69 -11.62 4.04 -0.82
N GLY A 70 -11.18 2.98 -1.49
CA GLY A 70 -11.57 1.60 -1.20
C GLY A 70 -10.66 0.87 -0.23
N TYR A 71 -9.35 1.12 -0.25
CA TYR A 71 -8.38 0.37 0.56
C TYR A 71 -8.59 0.51 2.07
N PRO A 72 -8.96 1.67 2.65
CA PRO A 72 -9.21 1.77 4.09
C PRO A 72 -10.28 0.80 4.61
N ALA A 73 -11.35 0.57 3.83
CA ALA A 73 -12.48 -0.27 4.21
C ALA A 73 -12.37 -1.72 3.72
N LEU A 74 -11.93 -1.92 2.47
CA LEU A 74 -11.89 -3.23 1.81
C LEU A 74 -10.51 -3.90 1.91
N GLY A 75 -9.45 -3.13 2.18
CA GLY A 75 -8.08 -3.62 2.15
C GLY A 75 -7.74 -4.15 0.76
N THR A 76 -7.14 -5.33 0.70
CA THR A 76 -6.75 -5.94 -0.58
C THR A 76 -7.92 -6.42 -1.43
N ALA A 77 -9.14 -6.47 -0.90
CA ALA A 77 -10.33 -6.83 -1.68
C ALA A 77 -10.68 -5.76 -2.74
N VAL A 78 -10.14 -4.54 -2.63
CA VAL A 78 -10.26 -3.51 -3.69
C VAL A 78 -9.62 -3.95 -5.02
N ALA A 79 -8.76 -4.99 -5.01
CA ALA A 79 -8.25 -5.61 -6.23
C ALA A 79 -9.36 -6.05 -7.19
N GLY A 80 -10.54 -6.43 -6.70
CA GLY A 80 -11.69 -6.78 -7.56
C GLY A 80 -12.24 -5.60 -8.38
N GLN A 81 -11.95 -4.36 -7.98
CA GLN A 81 -12.35 -3.13 -8.69
C GLN A 81 -11.26 -2.63 -9.64
N LEU A 82 -10.09 -3.27 -9.62
CA LEU A 82 -8.89 -2.85 -10.36
C LEU A 82 -8.53 -3.94 -11.38
N TYR A 83 -8.87 -3.70 -12.65
CA TYR A 83 -8.68 -4.69 -13.70
C TYR A 83 -7.21 -5.11 -13.82
N GLY A 84 -6.93 -6.41 -13.67
CA GLY A 84 -5.57 -6.96 -13.78
C GLY A 84 -4.65 -6.70 -12.58
N ARG A 85 -5.15 -6.14 -11.47
CA ARG A 85 -4.35 -5.95 -10.25
C ARG A 85 -4.54 -7.10 -9.27
N THR A 86 -3.43 -7.58 -8.73
CA THR A 86 -3.46 -8.61 -7.68
C THR A 86 -3.61 -7.97 -6.29
N PRO A 87 -4.15 -8.70 -5.30
CA PRO A 87 -4.18 -8.28 -3.90
C PRO A 87 -2.83 -7.81 -3.37
N GLU A 88 -1.73 -8.44 -3.79
CA GLU A 88 -0.39 -8.06 -3.36
C GLU A 88 0.08 -6.77 -4.00
N ALA A 89 -0.20 -6.54 -5.29
CA ALA A 89 0.11 -5.28 -5.96
C ALA A 89 -0.62 -4.10 -5.30
N VAL A 90 -1.90 -4.29 -4.97
CA VAL A 90 -2.73 -3.33 -4.23
C VAL A 90 -2.10 -3.00 -2.87
N LYS A 91 -1.69 -4.01 -2.11
CA LYS A 91 -1.06 -3.83 -0.79
C LYS A 91 0.25 -3.05 -0.89
N ILE A 92 1.11 -3.40 -1.86
CA ILE A 92 2.37 -2.69 -2.11
C ILE A 92 2.10 -1.22 -2.45
N LYS A 93 1.15 -0.97 -3.36
CA LYS A 93 0.82 0.40 -3.77
C LYS A 93 0.18 1.21 -2.65
N ALA A 94 -0.73 0.63 -1.88
CA ALA A 94 -1.30 1.30 -0.71
C ALA A 94 -0.22 1.67 0.31
N CYS A 95 0.78 0.81 0.52
CA CYS A 95 1.92 1.10 1.37
C CYS A 95 2.75 2.28 0.84
N ASP A 96 3.06 2.28 -0.47
CA ASP A 96 3.77 3.36 -1.17
C ASP A 96 3.04 4.70 -1.06
N MET A 97 1.71 4.69 -1.15
CA MET A 97 0.85 5.88 -0.99
C MET A 97 0.59 6.25 0.49
N GLY A 98 1.04 5.44 1.45
CA GLY A 98 0.76 5.64 2.88
C GLY A 98 -0.70 5.38 3.29
N VAL A 99 -1.50 4.77 2.42
CA VAL A 99 -2.91 4.43 2.68
C VAL A 99 -2.96 3.18 3.54
N LYS A 100 -3.52 3.32 4.75
CA LYS A 100 -3.62 2.23 5.73
C LYS A 100 -4.98 1.57 5.67
N TYR A 101 -4.96 0.24 5.79
CA TYR A 101 -6.18 -0.52 6.02
C TYR A 101 -6.71 -0.20 7.43
N GLN A 102 -7.92 0.33 7.51
CA GLN A 102 -8.59 0.65 8.77
C GLN A 102 -9.44 -0.52 9.29
N GLY A 103 -9.55 -1.57 8.47
CA GLY A 103 -10.28 -2.79 8.77
C GLY A 103 -11.76 -2.66 8.40
N GLY A 104 -12.24 -3.66 7.68
CA GLY A 104 -13.65 -3.75 7.25
C GLY A 104 -14.50 -4.47 8.29
N GLU A 105 -15.80 -4.21 8.23
CA GLU A 105 -16.84 -4.85 9.06
C GLU A 105 -16.75 -6.39 9.02
N TYR A 106 -16.22 -6.95 7.92
CA TYR A 106 -16.21 -8.39 7.63
C TYR A 106 -14.90 -9.12 7.99
N THR A 107 -13.78 -8.43 8.18
CA THR A 107 -12.46 -9.10 8.29
C THR A 107 -11.99 -9.30 9.73
N GLY A 108 -12.74 -8.80 10.73
CA GLY A 108 -12.36 -8.85 12.14
C GLY A 108 -11.11 -8.02 12.50
N GLN A 109 -10.52 -7.34 11.52
CA GLN A 109 -9.34 -6.47 11.67
C GLN A 109 -9.69 -4.99 11.82
N GLN A 110 -10.98 -4.65 11.91
CA GLN A 110 -11.46 -3.28 12.16
C GLN A 110 -10.73 -2.67 13.37
N MET A 111 -10.06 -1.54 13.12
CA MET A 111 -9.34 -0.80 14.15
C MET A 111 -10.32 -0.35 15.24
N TRP A 112 -9.88 -0.41 16.51
CA TRP A 112 -10.66 0.09 17.62
C TRP A 112 -10.65 1.61 17.61
N SER A 113 -11.83 2.23 17.49
CA SER A 113 -11.96 3.69 17.48
C SER A 113 -11.56 4.30 18.83
N ARG A 114 -11.35 5.62 18.87
CA ARG A 114 -11.03 6.32 20.11
C ARG A 114 -12.16 6.16 21.14
N GLU A 115 -13.40 6.20 20.70
CA GLU A 115 -14.61 6.04 21.51
C GLU A 115 -14.67 4.62 22.09
N GLU A 116 -14.45 3.60 21.27
CA GLU A 116 -14.43 2.20 21.73
C GLU A 116 -13.28 1.95 22.72
N GLN A 117 -12.10 2.52 22.47
CA GLN A 117 -10.96 2.45 23.40
C GLN A 117 -11.29 3.12 24.74
N MET A 118 -11.94 4.28 24.72
CA MET A 118 -12.37 4.98 25.94
C MET A 118 -13.45 4.18 26.69
N CYS A 119 -14.42 3.63 25.98
CA CYS A 119 -15.46 2.78 26.56
C CYS A 119 -14.83 1.54 27.22
N LEU A 120 -13.91 0.87 26.53
CA LEU A 120 -13.18 -0.27 27.07
C LEU A 120 -12.37 0.11 28.32
N ALA A 121 -11.71 1.27 28.30
CA ALA A 121 -10.92 1.76 29.43
C ALA A 121 -11.78 2.05 30.67
N ARG A 122 -12.94 2.70 30.49
CA ARG A 122 -13.89 2.99 31.56
C ARG A 122 -14.48 1.71 32.16
N ASN A 123 -14.71 0.71 31.33
CA ASN A 123 -15.42 -0.52 31.70
C ASN A 123 -14.50 -1.74 31.91
N ASP A 124 -13.17 -1.58 32.01
CA ASP A 124 -12.23 -2.71 32.22
C ASP A 124 -12.42 -3.41 33.58
N HIS A 125 -13.15 -2.82 34.51
CA HIS A 125 -13.50 -3.43 35.79
C HIS A 125 -14.63 -4.48 35.65
N LEU A 126 -15.44 -4.41 34.59
CA LEU A 126 -16.56 -5.32 34.39
C LEU A 126 -16.09 -6.75 34.10
N ILE A 127 -16.91 -7.72 34.50
CA ILE A 127 -16.74 -9.12 34.08
C ILE A 127 -16.87 -9.23 32.56
N PHE A 128 -16.23 -10.23 31.96
CA PHE A 128 -16.12 -10.29 30.51
C PHE A 128 -17.48 -10.42 29.80
N ALA A 129 -18.47 -11.08 30.41
CA ALA A 129 -19.81 -11.20 29.85
C ALA A 129 -20.52 -9.84 29.74
N GLU A 130 -20.51 -9.03 30.79
CA GLU A 130 -21.09 -7.67 30.78
C GLU A 130 -20.34 -6.75 29.83
N LEU A 131 -19.01 -6.89 29.76
CA LEU A 131 -18.19 -6.12 28.83
C LEU A 131 -18.55 -6.42 27.36
N LEU A 132 -18.87 -7.67 27.01
CA LEU A 132 -19.27 -8.02 25.64
C LEU A 132 -20.59 -7.34 25.22
N LYS A 133 -21.51 -7.11 26.16
CA LYS A 133 -22.77 -6.41 25.87
C LYS A 133 -22.56 -4.98 25.39
N LEU A 134 -21.44 -4.34 25.76
CA LEU A 134 -21.08 -2.99 25.34
C LEU A 134 -20.51 -2.92 23.91
N PHE A 135 -20.17 -4.05 23.30
CA PHE A 135 -19.58 -4.12 21.96
C PHE A 135 -20.30 -5.16 21.07
N PRO A 136 -21.59 -4.98 20.77
CA PRO A 136 -22.39 -5.96 20.02
C PRO A 136 -21.86 -6.18 18.58
N HIS A 137 -21.20 -5.17 18.00
CA HIS A 137 -20.60 -5.24 16.66
C HIS A 137 -19.18 -5.81 16.65
N ARG A 138 -18.61 -6.17 17.81
CA ARG A 138 -17.26 -6.73 17.91
C ARG A 138 -17.31 -8.20 18.24
N SER A 139 -16.47 -8.99 17.57
CA SER A 139 -16.29 -10.38 17.93
C SER A 139 -15.73 -10.51 19.35
N ARG A 140 -16.16 -11.55 20.06
CA ARG A 140 -15.67 -11.88 21.41
C ARG A 140 -14.14 -11.92 21.48
N LEU A 141 -13.48 -12.45 20.45
CA LEU A 141 -12.02 -12.50 20.37
C LEU A 141 -11.41 -11.10 20.23
N SER A 142 -12.01 -10.21 19.42
CA SER A 142 -11.56 -8.82 19.26
C SER A 142 -11.59 -8.06 20.60
N VAL A 143 -12.70 -8.15 21.35
CA VAL A 143 -12.85 -7.52 22.67
C VAL A 143 -11.84 -8.06 23.66
N LYS A 144 -11.62 -9.38 23.70
CA LYS A 144 -10.59 -10.00 24.56
C LYS A 144 -9.21 -9.44 24.25
N LYS A 145 -8.81 -9.43 22.98
CA LYS A 145 -7.48 -8.94 22.55
C LYS A 145 -7.29 -7.45 22.81
N ALA A 146 -8.33 -6.64 22.62
CA ALA A 146 -8.27 -5.22 22.93
C ALA A 146 -8.07 -4.98 24.44
N ARG A 147 -8.79 -5.72 25.30
CA ARG A 147 -8.65 -5.66 26.76
C ARG A 147 -7.25 -6.05 27.23
N GLU A 148 -6.69 -7.12 26.67
CA GLU A 148 -5.31 -7.54 26.94
C GLU A 148 -4.30 -6.44 26.58
N ARG A 149 -4.45 -5.77 25.42
CA ARG A 149 -3.58 -4.67 24.98
C ARG A 149 -3.68 -3.46 25.90
N LEU A 150 -4.89 -3.07 26.31
CA LEU A 150 -5.12 -1.98 27.26
C LEU A 150 -4.38 -2.22 28.58
N ARG A 151 -4.55 -3.41 29.17
CA ARG A 151 -3.92 -3.77 30.44
C ARG A 151 -2.40 -3.80 30.36
N ARG A 152 -1.84 -4.33 29.26
CA ARG A 152 -0.40 -4.27 28.99
C ARG A 152 0.10 -2.83 28.89
N LYS A 153 -0.62 -1.96 28.18
CA LYS A 153 -0.29 -0.53 28.06
C LYS A 153 -0.31 0.17 29.42
N ASN A 154 -1.32 -0.08 30.25
CA ASN A 154 -1.43 0.49 31.59
C ASN A 154 -0.29 0.00 32.50
N LYS A 155 0.06 -1.29 32.44
CA LYS A 155 1.22 -1.85 33.17
C LYS A 155 2.53 -1.17 32.77
N MET A 156 2.77 -1.03 31.47
CA MET A 156 3.99 -0.36 30.96
C MET A 156 4.04 1.12 31.36
N ALA A 157 2.91 1.82 31.34
CA ALA A 157 2.83 3.21 31.79
C ALA A 157 3.09 3.36 33.29
N ALA A 158 2.61 2.42 34.11
CA ALA A 158 2.90 2.41 35.55
C ALA A 158 4.39 2.17 35.83
N LEU A 159 5.02 1.20 35.14
CA LEU A 159 6.46 0.93 35.27
C LEU A 159 7.32 2.15 34.92
N ARG A 160 6.97 2.89 33.86
CA ARG A 160 7.68 4.11 33.45
C ARG A 160 7.52 5.29 34.42
N ARG A 161 6.50 5.28 35.28
CA ARG A 161 6.28 6.34 36.29
C ARG A 161 6.97 6.02 37.61
N ALA A 162 7.36 4.76 37.81
CA ALA A 162 7.92 4.25 39.06
C ALA A 162 9.45 4.16 39.04
N GLY A 163 10.10 4.40 37.90
CA GLY A 163 11.55 4.51 37.75
C GLY A 163 11.92 5.85 37.16
#